data_AF-A0A957K487-F1
#
_entry.id   AF-A0A957K487-F1
#
_cell.length_a   1.000
_cell.length_b   1.000
_cell.length_c   1.000
_cell.angle_alpha   90.00
_cell.angle_beta   90.00
_cell.angle_gamma   90.00
#
_symmetry.space_group_name_H-M   'P 1'
#
loop_
_entity.id
_entity.type
_entity.pdbx_description
1 polymer ?
#
loop_
_entity_poly.entity_id
_entity_poly.type
_entity_poly.pdbx_seq_one_letter_code
_entity_poly.pdbx_strand_id
1 'polypeptide(L)'
;VCDADLESELIRALGPAQIETLFAAQGDLGSFRTLQNQPNWRSRPVSAQMRRFLGSGARRKLRYARLLVEALPLDAVPRPLTAVLNYV
;
A
#
# COMPACT_ATOMS: atom_id res chain seq x y z
N VAL A 1 -7.46 13.99 -9.06
CA VAL A 1 -7.74 13.61 -7.65
C VAL A 1 -7.68 12.08 -7.52
N CYS A 2 -7.37 11.55 -6.33
CA CYS A 2 -7.38 10.10 -6.06
C CYS A 2 -8.80 9.54 -6.09
N ASP A 3 -8.94 8.25 -6.39
CA ASP A 3 -10.25 7.58 -6.43
C ASP A 3 -10.80 7.32 -5.01
N ALA A 4 -9.97 6.74 -4.12
CA ALA A 4 -10.30 6.53 -2.71
C ALA A 4 -9.37 7.30 -1.76
N ASP A 5 -8.07 6.99 -1.80
CA ASP A 5 -6.99 7.68 -1.09
C ASP A 5 -5.65 7.37 -1.77
N LEU A 6 -4.58 8.04 -1.35
CA LEU A 6 -3.24 7.83 -1.92
C LEU A 6 -2.76 6.39 -1.72
N GLU A 7 -3.03 5.77 -0.58
CA GLU A 7 -2.66 4.38 -0.30
C GLU A 7 -3.29 3.42 -1.30
N SER A 8 -4.55 3.62 -1.67
CA SER A 8 -5.23 2.81 -2.68
C SER A 8 -4.57 2.95 -4.05
N GLU A 9 -4.15 4.16 -4.42
CA GLU A 9 -3.42 4.40 -5.67
C GLU A 9 -2.06 3.70 -5.68
N LEU A 10 -1.31 3.78 -4.57
CA LEU A 10 -0.01 3.12 -4.42
C LEU A 10 -0.13 1.60 -4.44
N ILE A 11 -1.17 1.05 -3.79
CA ILE A 11 -1.46 -0.40 -3.82
C ILE A 11 -1.77 -0.87 -5.23
N ARG A 12 -2.55 -0.08 -5.98
CA ARG A 12 -2.91 -0.42 -7.37
C ARG A 12 -1.70 -0.34 -8.31
N ALA A 13 -0.81 0.63 -8.11
CA ALA A 13 0.37 0.81 -8.94
C ALA A 13 1.45 -0.25 -8.70
N LEU A 14 1.75 -0.57 -7.44
CA LEU A 14 2.78 -1.56 -7.08
C LEU A 14 2.27 -3.01 -7.20
N GLY A 15 0.98 -3.20 -6.95
CA GLY A 15 0.37 -4.52 -6.89
C GLY A 15 0.73 -5.32 -5.63
N PRO A 16 -0.01 -6.42 -5.36
CA PRO A 16 0.15 -7.17 -4.11
C PRO A 16 1.53 -7.81 -3.92
N ALA A 17 2.11 -8.39 -4.98
CA ALA A 17 3.37 -9.12 -4.87
C ALA A 17 4.53 -8.22 -4.41
N GLN A 18 4.66 -7.02 -5.00
CA GLN A 18 5.69 -6.06 -4.61
C GLN A 18 5.50 -5.59 -3.15
N ILE A 19 4.26 -5.36 -2.75
CA ILE A 19 3.94 -4.94 -1.37
C ILE A 19 4.26 -6.05 -0.36
N GLU A 20 4.00 -7.32 -0.68
CA GLU A 20 4.38 -8.44 0.18
C GLU A 20 5.90 -8.55 0.34
N THR A 21 6.68 -8.29 -0.72
CA THR A 21 8.15 -8.19 -0.64
C THR A 21 8.60 -7.10 0.32
N LEU A 22 7.95 -5.92 0.29
CA LEU A 22 8.21 -4.84 1.25
C LEU A 22 7.85 -5.27 2.68
N PHE A 23 6.71 -5.95 2.88
CA PHE A 23 6.35 -6.48 4.20
C PHE A 23 7.37 -7.48 4.71
N ALA A 24 7.90 -8.35 3.85
CA ALA A 24 8.95 -9.29 4.21
C ALA A 24 10.23 -8.56 4.64
N ALA A 25 10.69 -7.60 3.84
CA ALA A 25 11.88 -6.80 4.12
C ALA A 25 11.77 -5.98 5.42
N GLN A 26 10.56 -5.60 5.83
CA GLN A 26 10.30 -4.87 7.07
C GLN A 26 9.96 -5.77 8.27
N GLY A 27 9.97 -7.10 8.10
CA GLY A 27 9.61 -8.06 9.16
C GLY A 27 8.12 -8.09 9.51
N ASP A 28 7.27 -7.51 8.66
CA ASP A 28 5.83 -7.34 8.90
C ASP A 28 4.97 -8.42 8.22
N LEU A 29 5.53 -9.25 7.33
CA LEU A 29 4.78 -10.23 6.56
C LEU A 29 3.98 -11.20 7.45
N GLY A 30 4.57 -11.68 8.55
CA GLY A 30 3.87 -12.54 9.50
C GLY A 30 2.65 -11.87 10.13
N SER A 31 2.78 -10.59 10.50
CA SER A 31 1.66 -9.78 11.02
C SER A 31 0.58 -9.58 9.95
N PHE A 32 0.97 -9.41 8.69
CA PHE A 32 0.03 -9.31 7.58
C PHE A 32 -0.73 -10.63 7.38
N ARG A 33 -0.05 -11.79 7.37
CA ARG A 33 -0.71 -13.11 7.29
C ARG A 33 -1.69 -13.34 8.44
N THR A 34 -1.34 -12.93 9.66
CA THR A 34 -2.26 -12.97 10.80
C THR A 34 -3.52 -12.14 10.53
N LEU A 35 -3.42 -10.95 9.95
CA LEU A 35 -4.58 -10.16 9.54
C LEU A 35 -5.41 -10.89 8.47
N GLN A 36 -4.77 -11.49 7.47
CA GLN A 36 -5.47 -12.21 6.41
C GLN A 36 -6.29 -13.39 6.94
N ASN A 37 -5.80 -14.07 7.99
CA ASN A 37 -6.51 -15.19 8.60
C ASN A 37 -7.68 -14.76 9.50
N GLN A 38 -7.85 -13.46 9.80
CA GLN A 38 -8.95 -13.00 10.64
C GLN A 38 -10.30 -13.18 9.93
N PRO A 39 -11.36 -13.64 10.64
CA PRO A 39 -12.67 -13.93 10.03
C PRO A 39 -13.26 -12.77 9.22
N ASN A 40 -13.08 -11.54 9.68
CA ASN A 40 -13.62 -10.33 9.03
C ASN A 40 -12.85 -9.92 7.76
N TRP A 41 -11.65 -10.48 7.56
CA TRP A 41 -10.71 -10.09 6.50
C TRP A 41 -10.42 -11.20 5.50
N ARG A 42 -10.49 -12.48 5.88
CA ARG A 42 -10.11 -13.62 5.02
C ARG A 42 -10.83 -13.70 3.67
N SER A 43 -12.07 -13.20 3.60
CA SER A 43 -12.87 -13.17 2.36
C SER A 43 -12.77 -11.84 1.60
N ARG A 44 -12.06 -10.85 2.14
CA ARG A 44 -11.87 -9.54 1.49
C ARG A 44 -10.78 -9.64 0.41
N PRO A 45 -10.85 -8.81 -0.64
CA PRO A 45 -9.75 -8.69 -1.60
C PRO A 45 -8.43 -8.33 -0.91
N VAL A 46 -7.31 -8.86 -1.43
CA VAL A 46 -5.97 -8.64 -0.86
C VAL A 46 -5.62 -7.15 -0.78
N SER A 47 -6.02 -6.35 -1.76
CA SER A 47 -5.82 -4.89 -1.75
C SER A 47 -6.51 -4.21 -0.54
N ALA A 48 -7.72 -4.66 -0.18
CA ALA A 48 -8.43 -4.14 1.00
C ALA A 48 -7.75 -4.57 2.30
N GLN A 49 -7.24 -5.81 2.36
CA GLN A 49 -6.45 -6.30 3.50
C GLN A 49 -5.14 -5.50 3.66
N MET A 50 -4.44 -5.21 2.56
CA MET A 50 -3.23 -4.37 2.55
C MET A 50 -3.52 -2.96 3.02
N ARG A 51 -4.57 -2.33 2.49
CA ARG A 51 -5.00 -0.99 2.93
C ARG A 51 -5.29 -0.96 4.42
N ARG A 52 -6.01 -1.96 4.95
CA ARG A 52 -6.26 -2.08 6.39
C ARG A 52 -4.97 -2.26 7.19
N PHE A 53 -4.06 -3.11 6.71
CA PHE A 53 -2.79 -3.40 7.39
C PHE A 53 -1.92 -2.16 7.49
N LEU A 54 -1.74 -1.44 6.38
CA LEU A 54 -1.02 -0.18 6.29
C LEU A 54 -1.63 0.89 7.20
N GLY A 55 -2.97 0.93 7.26
CA GLY A 55 -3.73 1.82 8.13
C GLY A 55 -3.78 1.44 9.61
N SER A 56 -3.06 0.41 10.08
CA SER A 56 -3.16 -0.09 11.47
C SER A 56 -2.44 0.78 12.52
N GLY A 57 -2.42 2.09 12.34
CA GLY A 57 -1.80 3.06 13.23
C GLY A 57 -0.91 4.07 12.51
N ALA A 58 -0.84 5.28 13.04
CA ALA A 58 -0.15 6.41 12.39
C ALA A 58 1.33 6.12 12.09
N ARG A 59 2.04 5.45 13.02
CA ARG A 59 3.46 5.09 12.84
C ARG A 59 3.69 4.17 11.64
N ARG A 60 2.85 3.15 11.47
CA ARG A 60 2.96 2.22 10.34
C ARG A 60 2.62 2.92 9.03
N LYS A 61 1.56 3.74 9.04
CA LYS A 61 1.11 4.49 7.89
C LYS A 61 2.21 5.39 7.34
N LEU A 62 2.86 6.19 8.20
CA LEU A 62 3.96 7.06 7.80
C LEU A 62 5.19 6.28 7.32
N ARG A 63 5.56 5.19 8.00
CA ARG A 63 6.68 4.32 7.57
C ARG A 63 6.46 3.80 6.15
N TYR A 64 5.29 3.23 5.87
CA TYR A 64 5.03 2.63 4.57
C TYR A 64 4.72 3.63 3.47
N ALA A 65 4.17 4.80 3.77
CA ALA A 65 3.99 5.84 2.75
C ALA A 65 5.30 6.12 2.01
N ARG A 66 6.41 6.28 2.75
CA ARG A 66 7.74 6.44 2.18
C ARG A 66 8.19 5.21 1.38
N LEU A 67 8.11 4.01 1.96
CA LEU A 67 8.60 2.78 1.31
C LEU A 67 7.84 2.44 0.02
N LEU A 68 6.54 2.69 -0.02
CA LEU A 68 5.72 2.47 -1.21
C LEU A 68 6.09 3.46 -2.31
N VAL A 69 6.32 4.74 -1.97
CA VAL A 69 6.77 5.74 -2.94
C VAL A 69 8.18 5.44 -3.45
N GLU A 70 9.12 5.04 -2.58
CA GLU A 70 10.48 4.66 -2.98
C GLU A 70 10.50 3.42 -3.88
N ALA A 71 9.52 2.52 -3.74
CA ALA A 71 9.40 1.33 -4.56
C ALA A 71 8.68 1.55 -5.90
N LEU A 72 8.12 2.75 -6.15
CA LEU A 72 7.40 3.02 -7.40
C LEU A 72 8.38 3.17 -8.58
N PRO A 73 8.19 2.40 -9.65
CA PRO A 73 8.79 2.71 -10.94
C PRO A 73 8.32 4.09 -11.44
N LEU A 74 9.21 4.86 -12.06
CA LEU A 74 8.88 6.20 -12.57
C LEU A 74 7.82 6.18 -13.69
N ASP A 75 7.71 5.07 -14.43
CA ASP A 75 6.70 4.81 -15.45
C ASP A 75 5.37 4.28 -14.88
N ALA A 76 5.30 3.98 -13.58
CA ALA A 76 4.13 3.48 -12.88
C ALA A 76 3.59 4.46 -11.82
N VAL A 77 4.02 5.74 -11.85
CA VAL A 77 3.55 6.76 -10.90
C VAL A 77 2.04 6.99 -11.06
N PRO A 78 1.24 6.91 -9.98
CA PRO A 78 -0.19 7.16 -10.07
C PRO A 78 -0.52 8.55 -10.59
N ARG A 79 -1.52 8.64 -11.49
CA ARG A 79 -2.01 9.90 -12.08
C ARG A 79 -2.17 11.04 -11.07
N PRO A 80 -2.72 10.85 -9.86
CA PRO A 80 -2.82 11.94 -8.88
C PRO A 80 -1.47 12.56 -8.49
N LEU A 81 -0.40 11.76 -8.38
CA LEU A 81 0.95 12.28 -8.09
C LEU A 81 1.56 12.99 -9.30
N THR A 82 1.44 12.41 -10.50
CA THR A 82 1.89 13.05 -11.75
C THR A 82 1.20 14.38 -11.98
N ALA A 83 -0.11 14.48 -11.70
CA ALA A 83 -0.87 15.71 -11.88
C ALA A 83 -0.37 16.85 -10.99
N VAL A 84 0.04 16.57 -9.74
CA VAL A 84 0.60 17.59 -8.84
C VAL A 84 2.00 18.01 -9.31
N LEU A 85 2.82 17.07 -9.77
CA LEU A 85 4.16 17.37 -10.31
C LEU A 85 4.12 18.17 -11.62
N ASN A 86 3.04 18.04 -12.40
CA ASN A 86 2.83 18.79 -13.64
C ASN A 86 2.08 20.11 -13.42
N TYR A 87 1.62 20.40 -12.20
CA TYR A 87 0.87 21.62 -11.87
C TYR A 87 1.80 22.83 -11.59
N VAL A 88 3.03 22.79 -12.11
CA VAL A 88 4.05 23.84 -11.90
C VAL A 88 3.81 25.00 -12.86
#